data_AF-A0A7C3Y523-F1
#
_entry.id   AF-A0A7C3Y523-F1
#
_cell.length_a   1.000
_cell.length_b   1.000
_cell.length_c   1.000
_cell.angle_alpha   90.00
_cell.angle_beta   90.00
_cell.angle_gamma   90.00
#
_symmetry.space_group_name_H-M   'P 1'
#
loop_
_entity.id
_entity.type
_entity.pdbx_description
1 polymer ?
#
loop_
_entity_poly.entity_id
_entity_poly.type
_entity_poly.pdbx_seq_one_letter_code
_entity_poly.pdbx_strand_id
1 'polypeptide(L)'
;MHQRLYIFGLVMILLVSACSLSITATPPATFPASAPSATATPMATHSPTTAPATPPATPSIAWQPTAVASPFSSREAPLPTAVVTPALVNVGGEVCSADLAAQPPVTAPSTSTNDIDMQAAAMIGPARSDLTGMISLPHYTITVTMDMRGPSLFGVETLSFVNSEQTALNELYFGLYPTAPFNGARLDVGDVTVNGRPATTSLHESDTAMLVNLPAPLPANGALIVSMV
;
A
#
# COMPACT_ATOMS: atom_id res chain seq x y z
N MET A 1 30.59 -20.78 -15.92
CA MET A 1 29.59 -20.01 -16.68
C MET A 1 29.28 -18.72 -15.91
N HIS A 2 30.06 -17.66 -16.12
CA HIS A 2 29.94 -16.35 -15.45
C HIS A 2 30.21 -15.27 -16.51
N GLN A 3 29.24 -15.00 -17.38
CA GLN A 3 29.44 -13.98 -18.42
C GLN A 3 28.13 -13.45 -19.04
N ARG A 4 27.11 -13.14 -18.23
CA ARG A 4 25.88 -12.48 -18.72
C ARG A 4 25.33 -11.34 -17.86
N LEU A 5 25.99 -10.95 -16.76
CA LEU A 5 25.48 -9.93 -15.83
C LEU A 5 26.17 -8.56 -15.89
N TYR A 6 26.86 -8.23 -16.99
CA TYR A 6 27.55 -6.93 -17.13
C TYR A 6 26.93 -5.96 -18.15
N ILE A 7 25.97 -6.40 -18.96
CA ILE A 7 25.41 -5.55 -20.04
C ILE A 7 24.25 -4.66 -19.56
N PHE A 8 23.51 -5.04 -18.53
CA PHE A 8 22.39 -4.23 -18.03
C PHE A 8 22.83 -3.04 -17.15
N GLY A 9 23.98 -3.12 -16.47
CA GLY A 9 24.48 -2.03 -15.63
C GLY A 9 25.02 -0.82 -16.40
N LEU A 10 25.56 -1.04 -17.61
CA LEU A 10 26.20 0.02 -18.41
C LEU A 10 25.19 0.88 -19.19
N VAL A 11 23.98 0.37 -19.46
CA VAL A 11 22.92 1.12 -20.16
C VAL A 11 22.19 2.09 -19.21
N MET A 12 22.11 1.78 -17.92
CA MET A 12 21.43 2.64 -16.94
C MET A 12 22.26 3.87 -16.52
N ILE A 13 23.60 3.78 -16.57
CA ILE A 13 24.49 4.90 -16.23
C ILE A 13 24.56 5.96 -17.37
N LEU A 14 24.30 5.57 -18.62
CA LEU A 14 24.33 6.50 -19.75
C LEU A 14 23.05 7.36 -19.92
N LEU A 15 21.96 7.02 -19.24
CA LEU A 15 20.69 7.78 -19.30
C LEU A 15 20.58 8.92 -18.28
N VAL A 16 21.46 8.98 -17.27
CA VAL A 16 21.46 10.05 -16.27
C VAL A 16 22.22 11.31 -16.74
N SER A 17 22.99 11.22 -17.83
CA SER A 17 23.90 12.30 -18.23
C SER A 17 23.35 13.31 -19.27
N ALA A 18 22.06 13.29 -19.62
CA ALA A 18 21.50 14.15 -20.68
C ALA A 18 20.40 15.14 -20.25
N CYS A 19 20.03 15.21 -18.97
CA CYS A 19 19.00 16.15 -18.50
C CYS A 19 19.59 17.38 -17.79
N SER A 20 20.51 18.07 -18.47
CA SER A 20 20.90 19.44 -18.14
C SER A 20 20.46 20.38 -19.26
N LEU A 21 19.14 20.45 -19.51
CA LEU A 21 18.57 21.52 -20.33
C LEU A 21 18.07 22.63 -19.42
N SER A 22 18.77 23.76 -19.49
CA SER A 22 18.42 25.05 -18.91
C SER A 22 16.99 25.45 -19.26
N ILE A 23 16.13 25.59 -18.24
CA ILE A 23 14.81 26.20 -18.37
C ILE A 23 15.04 27.72 -18.41
N THR A 24 15.01 28.30 -19.61
CA THR A 24 14.95 29.76 -19.78
C THR A 24 13.51 30.20 -19.50
N ALA A 25 13.30 30.89 -18.37
CA ALA A 25 12.02 31.46 -18.01
C ALA A 25 11.57 32.49 -19.06
N THR A 26 10.47 32.18 -19.76
CA THR A 26 9.80 33.12 -20.66
C THR A 26 8.85 33.98 -19.80
N PRO A 27 8.85 35.32 -19.92
CA PRO A 27 7.93 36.16 -19.15
C PRO A 27 6.47 35.92 -19.56
N PRO A 28 5.51 36.10 -18.65
CA PRO A 28 4.10 35.84 -18.92
C PRO A 28 3.55 36.82 -19.94
N ALA A 29 2.89 36.29 -20.98
CA ALA A 29 2.12 37.08 -21.92
C ALA A 29 0.91 37.71 -21.21
N THR A 30 0.83 39.04 -21.26
CA THR A 30 -0.33 39.82 -20.84
C THR A 30 -1.50 39.53 -21.78
N PHE A 31 -2.50 38.79 -21.32
CA PHE A 31 -3.76 38.63 -22.04
C PHE A 31 -4.66 39.85 -21.82
N PRO A 32 -5.15 40.53 -22.86
CA PRO A 32 -6.17 41.56 -22.71
C PRO A 32 -7.52 40.91 -22.34
N ALA A 33 -8.15 41.47 -21.32
CA ALA A 33 -9.51 41.17 -20.92
C ALA A 33 -10.48 41.44 -22.07
N SER A 34 -11.21 40.41 -22.49
CA SER A 34 -12.40 40.54 -23.34
C SER A 34 -13.58 39.90 -22.61
N ALA A 35 -14.52 40.74 -22.23
CA ALA A 35 -15.89 40.38 -21.86
C ALA A 35 -16.83 41.18 -22.79
N PRO A 36 -18.15 40.96 -22.75
CA PRO A 36 -18.84 39.71 -23.07
C PRO A 36 -19.86 39.95 -24.21
N SER A 37 -20.29 38.89 -24.91
CA SER A 37 -21.53 38.97 -25.71
C SER A 37 -22.37 37.73 -25.49
N ALA A 38 -23.49 37.96 -24.81
CA ALA A 38 -24.60 37.03 -24.68
C ALA A 38 -25.27 36.81 -26.04
N THR A 39 -25.66 35.58 -26.33
CA THR A 39 -26.82 35.31 -27.20
C THR A 39 -27.52 34.09 -26.64
N ALA A 40 -28.65 34.33 -25.99
CA ALA A 40 -29.61 33.30 -25.64
C ALA A 40 -30.29 32.80 -26.91
N THR A 41 -30.34 31.48 -27.10
CA THR A 41 -31.18 30.83 -28.12
C THR A 41 -32.26 30.01 -27.42
N PRO A 42 -33.55 30.23 -27.73
CA PRO A 42 -34.64 29.48 -27.11
C PRO A 42 -34.92 28.14 -27.81
N MET A 43 -35.37 27.18 -26.98
CA MET A 43 -36.27 26.04 -27.24
C MET A 43 -36.16 25.28 -28.57
N ALA A 44 -35.76 24.01 -28.46
CA ALA A 44 -36.28 22.94 -29.30
C ALA A 44 -36.77 21.78 -28.42
N THR A 45 -38.09 21.64 -28.33
CA THR A 45 -38.79 20.51 -27.72
C THR A 45 -38.75 19.34 -28.70
N HIS A 46 -38.05 18.27 -28.36
CA HIS A 46 -38.16 16.99 -29.05
C HIS A 46 -38.28 15.86 -28.03
N SER A 47 -39.48 15.27 -27.94
CA SER A 47 -39.66 13.87 -27.55
C SER A 47 -39.70 13.05 -28.83
N PRO A 48 -38.98 11.91 -28.87
CA PRO A 48 -39.75 10.67 -28.93
C PRO A 48 -39.16 9.54 -28.08
N THR A 49 -40.09 8.87 -27.41
CA THR A 49 -40.18 7.44 -27.11
C THR A 49 -39.15 6.54 -27.80
N THR A 50 -38.33 5.87 -26.98
CA THR A 50 -37.62 4.64 -27.38
C THR A 50 -37.86 3.57 -26.32
N ALA A 51 -38.31 2.41 -26.77
CA ALA A 51 -38.60 1.23 -25.95
C ALA A 51 -37.36 0.72 -25.18
N PRO A 52 -37.54 0.06 -24.02
CA PRO A 52 -36.43 -0.52 -23.29
C PRO A 52 -35.84 -1.70 -24.06
N ALA A 53 -34.62 -1.54 -24.54
CA ALA A 53 -33.81 -2.63 -25.06
C ALA A 53 -33.38 -3.53 -23.89
N THR A 54 -33.62 -4.84 -24.06
CA THR A 54 -33.18 -5.89 -23.14
C THR A 54 -31.66 -5.80 -22.93
N PRO A 55 -31.16 -5.74 -21.69
CA PRO A 55 -29.72 -5.72 -21.45
C PRO A 55 -29.10 -7.04 -21.93
N PRO A 56 -27.97 -7.00 -22.66
CA PRO A 56 -27.23 -8.20 -23.01
C PRO A 56 -26.71 -8.89 -21.75
N ALA A 57 -26.80 -10.22 -21.73
CA ALA A 57 -26.33 -11.05 -20.63
C ALA A 57 -24.86 -10.73 -20.31
N THR A 58 -24.59 -10.38 -19.05
CA THR A 58 -23.24 -10.12 -18.53
C THR A 58 -22.41 -11.41 -18.66
N PRO A 59 -21.28 -11.41 -19.38
CA PRO A 59 -20.40 -12.57 -19.39
C PRO A 59 -19.84 -12.76 -17.98
N SER A 60 -20.13 -13.91 -17.37
CA SER A 60 -19.54 -14.31 -16.12
C SER A 60 -18.04 -14.56 -16.35
N ILE A 61 -17.20 -13.62 -15.93
CA ILE A 61 -15.75 -13.81 -15.93
C ILE A 61 -15.44 -14.69 -14.72
N ALA A 62 -15.46 -16.01 -14.95
CA ALA A 62 -14.92 -16.96 -14.00
C ALA A 62 -13.40 -16.76 -13.95
N TRP A 63 -12.89 -16.24 -12.84
CA TRP A 63 -11.46 -16.29 -12.52
C TRP A 63 -11.06 -17.77 -12.36
N GLN A 64 -10.64 -18.39 -13.46
CA GLN A 64 -9.96 -19.68 -13.41
C GLN A 64 -8.46 -19.40 -13.29
N PRO A 65 -7.84 -19.65 -12.12
CA PRO A 65 -6.39 -19.58 -12.00
C PRO A 65 -5.80 -20.63 -12.95
N THR A 66 -5.13 -20.17 -14.00
CA THR A 66 -4.37 -21.07 -14.88
C THR A 66 -3.18 -21.54 -14.07
N ALA A 67 -3.26 -22.76 -13.54
CA ALA A 67 -2.16 -23.42 -12.87
C ALA A 67 -1.03 -23.64 -13.88
N VAL A 68 -0.07 -22.72 -13.92
CA VAL A 68 1.19 -22.93 -14.63
C VAL A 68 1.99 -23.94 -13.80
N ALA A 69 2.13 -25.15 -14.32
CA ALA A 69 2.94 -26.20 -13.72
C ALA A 69 4.40 -25.71 -13.61
N SER A 70 4.87 -25.53 -12.37
CA SER A 70 6.27 -25.19 -12.07
C SER A 70 7.21 -26.33 -12.49
N PRO A 71 8.22 -26.09 -13.36
CA PRO A 71 9.20 -27.11 -13.76
C PRO A 71 10.35 -27.32 -12.76
N PHE A 72 10.26 -26.80 -11.53
CA PHE A 72 11.33 -26.91 -10.54
C PHE A 72 11.24 -28.23 -9.77
N SER A 73 11.57 -29.32 -10.47
CA SER A 73 11.88 -30.60 -9.86
C SER A 73 13.37 -30.65 -9.49
N SER A 74 13.62 -30.82 -8.20
CA SER A 74 14.67 -31.67 -7.63
C SER A 74 16.14 -31.38 -8.00
N ARG A 75 16.85 -30.63 -7.14
CA ARG A 75 18.28 -30.90 -6.88
C ARG A 75 18.71 -30.43 -5.50
N GLU A 76 18.34 -31.21 -4.50
CA GLU A 76 18.91 -31.13 -3.15
C GLU A 76 20.29 -31.79 -3.16
N ALA A 77 21.34 -31.02 -2.92
CA ALA A 77 22.69 -31.53 -2.69
C ALA A 77 22.97 -31.47 -1.18
N PRO A 78 23.55 -32.51 -0.57
CA PRO A 78 23.85 -32.49 0.86
C PRO A 78 25.01 -31.51 1.15
N LEU A 79 24.77 -30.54 2.04
CA LEU A 79 25.83 -29.69 2.59
C LEU A 79 26.71 -30.50 3.56
N PRO A 80 28.04 -30.25 3.61
CA PRO A 80 28.92 -30.87 4.58
C PRO A 80 28.65 -30.35 5.99
N THR A 81 28.49 -31.27 6.94
CA THR A 81 28.39 -31.02 8.37
C THR A 81 29.74 -30.49 8.90
N ALA A 82 29.82 -29.19 9.15
CA ALA A 82 30.90 -28.60 9.95
C ALA A 82 30.45 -28.53 11.41
N VAL A 83 31.01 -29.40 12.25
CA VAL A 83 30.89 -29.35 13.70
C VAL A 83 31.73 -28.16 14.19
N VAL A 84 31.07 -27.05 14.52
CA VAL A 84 31.71 -25.92 15.20
C VAL A 84 31.41 -26.04 16.69
N THR A 85 32.42 -26.40 17.46
CA THR A 85 32.42 -26.35 18.92
C THR A 85 32.60 -24.89 19.37
N PRO A 86 31.62 -24.25 20.03
CA PRO A 86 31.86 -22.93 20.60
C PRO A 86 32.73 -23.05 21.86
N ALA A 87 33.95 -22.51 21.79
CA ALA A 87 34.76 -22.26 22.97
C ALA A 87 34.15 -21.07 23.75
N LEU A 88 33.81 -21.31 25.01
CA LEU A 88 33.34 -20.29 25.94
C LEU A 88 34.52 -19.35 26.26
N VAL A 89 34.58 -18.19 25.61
CA VAL A 89 35.46 -17.10 26.02
C VAL A 89 34.65 -16.19 26.95
N ASN A 90 34.93 -16.32 28.25
CA ASN A 90 34.38 -15.45 29.28
C ASN A 90 35.25 -14.18 29.36
N VAL A 91 34.89 -13.14 28.62
CA VAL A 91 35.47 -11.80 28.82
C VAL A 91 34.62 -11.10 29.87
N GLY A 92 35.15 -11.02 31.08
CA GLY A 92 34.63 -10.13 32.12
C GLY A 92 34.82 -8.68 31.69
N GLY A 93 33.78 -8.11 31.11
CA GLY A 93 33.65 -6.68 30.85
C GLY A 93 32.26 -6.25 31.28
N GLU A 94 32.18 -5.30 32.22
CA GLU A 94 30.99 -4.57 32.59
C GLU A 94 30.19 -4.17 31.34
N VAL A 95 29.14 -4.93 31.05
CA VAL A 95 28.11 -4.50 30.13
C VAL A 95 27.31 -3.43 30.86
N CYS A 96 27.28 -2.24 30.29
CA CYS A 96 26.27 -1.23 30.57
C CYS A 96 24.89 -1.85 30.31
N SER A 97 24.34 -2.55 31.30
CA SER A 97 22.93 -2.90 31.40
C SER A 97 22.14 -1.63 31.68
N ALA A 98 22.12 -0.70 30.73
CA ALA A 98 21.13 0.34 30.67
C ALA A 98 19.90 -0.26 29.97
N ASP A 99 19.10 -0.93 30.79
CA ASP A 99 17.66 -0.73 30.82
C ASP A 99 16.97 -0.66 29.44
N LEU A 100 16.82 -1.83 28.80
CA LEU A 100 15.80 -2.07 27.80
C LEU A 100 14.42 -2.20 28.49
N ALA A 101 14.13 -1.32 29.44
CA ALA A 101 12.82 -1.20 30.04
C ALA A 101 11.86 -0.65 28.99
N ALA A 102 10.85 -1.46 28.67
CA ALA A 102 9.55 -1.08 28.13
C ALA A 102 9.50 0.34 27.54
N GLN A 103 9.79 0.48 26.25
CA GLN A 103 9.32 1.66 25.54
C GLN A 103 7.81 1.76 25.80
N PRO A 104 7.31 2.91 26.30
CA PRO A 104 5.88 3.09 26.50
C PRO A 104 5.19 2.81 25.15
N PRO A 105 4.01 2.16 25.15
CA PRO A 105 3.27 1.93 23.92
C PRO A 105 3.15 3.28 23.19
N VAL A 106 3.75 3.35 22.00
CA VAL A 106 3.63 4.53 21.15
C VAL A 106 2.15 4.61 20.80
N THR A 107 1.43 5.52 21.45
CA THR A 107 0.03 5.78 21.14
C THR A 107 0.00 6.29 19.70
N ALA A 108 -0.40 5.42 18.77
CA ALA A 108 -0.50 5.78 17.37
C ALA A 108 -1.42 7.00 17.23
N PRO A 109 -1.03 8.03 16.48
CA PRO A 109 -1.92 9.16 16.23
C PRO A 109 -3.16 8.64 15.52
N SER A 110 -4.32 8.83 16.14
CA SER A 110 -5.60 8.53 15.52
C SER A 110 -5.76 9.40 14.27
N THR A 111 -5.84 8.75 13.11
CA THR A 111 -6.11 9.33 11.78
C THR A 111 -7.49 9.94 11.76
N SER A 112 -7.60 11.11 12.36
CA SER A 112 -8.72 12.00 12.17
C SER A 112 -8.57 12.67 10.80
N THR A 113 -9.70 13.08 10.24
CA THR A 113 -9.91 13.97 9.07
C THR A 113 -8.83 15.05 8.83
N ASN A 114 -8.06 15.40 9.85
CA ASN A 114 -6.91 16.29 9.85
C ASN A 114 -5.85 15.98 8.77
N ASP A 115 -5.61 14.71 8.42
CA ASP A 115 -4.56 14.37 7.42
C ASP A 115 -4.93 14.80 6.00
N ILE A 116 -6.21 14.70 5.61
CA ILE A 116 -6.68 15.12 4.28
C ILE A 116 -6.68 16.64 4.16
N ASP A 117 -7.03 17.36 5.24
CA ASP A 117 -6.96 18.81 5.28
C ASP A 117 -5.50 19.30 5.18
N MET A 118 -4.57 18.63 5.86
CA MET A 118 -3.13 18.91 5.73
C MET A 118 -2.61 18.65 4.33
N GLN A 119 -3.01 17.54 3.69
CA GLN A 119 -2.67 17.26 2.29
C GLN A 119 -3.25 18.33 1.36
N ALA A 120 -4.53 18.71 1.54
CA ALA A 120 -5.17 19.76 0.76
C ALA A 120 -4.42 21.10 0.86
N ALA A 121 -3.94 21.46 2.06
CA ALA A 121 -3.16 22.67 2.28
C ALA A 121 -1.84 22.66 1.49
N ALA A 122 -1.19 21.49 1.36
CA ALA A 122 0.06 21.32 0.62
C ALA A 122 -0.12 21.22 -0.90
N MET A 123 -1.33 20.91 -1.38
CA MET A 123 -1.62 20.78 -2.82
C MET A 123 -1.81 22.14 -3.51
N ILE A 124 -1.44 22.18 -4.79
CA ILE A 124 -1.79 23.29 -5.70
C ILE A 124 -3.31 23.38 -5.86
N GLY A 125 -3.83 24.61 -6.01
CA GLY A 125 -5.27 24.90 -5.99
C GLY A 125 -6.13 23.93 -6.81
N PRO A 126 -5.85 23.71 -8.11
CA PRO A 126 -6.66 22.82 -8.94
C PRO A 126 -6.64 21.34 -8.53
N ALA A 127 -5.59 20.87 -7.83
CA ALA A 127 -5.47 19.46 -7.46
C ALA A 127 -6.23 19.13 -6.16
N ARG A 128 -6.67 20.15 -5.39
CA ARG A 128 -7.41 19.94 -4.14
C ARG A 128 -8.76 19.24 -4.34
N SER A 129 -9.41 19.43 -5.49
CA SER A 129 -10.68 18.77 -5.79
C SER A 129 -10.54 17.25 -5.89
N ASP A 130 -9.35 16.74 -6.22
CA ASP A 130 -9.09 15.32 -6.39
C ASP A 130 -9.23 14.56 -5.05
N LEU A 131 -8.97 15.22 -3.93
CA LEU A 131 -9.13 14.65 -2.58
C LEU A 131 -10.59 14.35 -2.23
N THR A 132 -11.55 15.04 -2.84
CA THR A 132 -13.00 14.82 -2.58
C THR A 132 -13.42 13.39 -2.95
N GLY A 133 -12.84 12.84 -4.02
CA GLY A 133 -13.10 11.46 -4.45
C GLY A 133 -12.35 10.42 -3.62
N MET A 134 -11.33 10.83 -2.86
CA MET A 134 -10.54 9.92 -2.04
C MET A 134 -11.19 9.59 -0.71
N ILE A 135 -12.07 10.44 -0.19
CA ILE A 135 -12.73 10.25 1.12
C ILE A 135 -13.44 8.89 1.27
N SER A 136 -13.92 8.30 0.17
CA SER A 136 -14.60 7.00 0.16
C SER A 136 -13.66 5.82 -0.10
N LEU A 137 -12.38 6.06 -0.38
CA LEU A 137 -11.39 5.02 -0.62
C LEU A 137 -10.77 4.53 0.70
N PRO A 138 -10.27 3.29 0.74
CA PRO A 138 -9.47 2.81 1.85
C PRO A 138 -8.25 3.71 2.10
N HIS A 139 -8.06 4.17 3.33
CA HIS A 139 -6.98 5.05 3.73
C HIS A 139 -6.04 4.38 4.72
N TYR A 140 -4.76 4.38 4.39
CA TYR A 140 -3.70 3.84 5.23
C TYR A 140 -2.85 4.96 5.82
N THR A 141 -2.60 4.87 7.12
CA THR A 141 -1.57 5.66 7.79
C THR A 141 -0.57 4.71 8.41
N ILE A 142 0.69 4.91 8.02
CA ILE A 142 1.81 4.08 8.41
C ILE A 142 2.79 4.97 9.17
N THR A 143 2.96 4.69 10.46
CA THR A 143 3.97 5.35 11.30
C THR A 143 5.07 4.35 11.56
N VAL A 144 6.26 4.60 11.03
CA VAL A 144 7.41 3.70 11.16
C VAL A 144 8.60 4.40 11.79
N THR A 145 9.35 3.64 12.58
CA THR A 145 10.66 3.98 13.08
C THR A 145 11.69 3.10 12.38
N MET A 146 12.73 3.72 11.86
CA MET A 146 13.86 3.04 11.24
C MET A 146 14.98 2.85 12.25
N ASP A 147 15.44 1.62 12.41
CA ASP A 147 16.71 1.37 13.11
C ASP A 147 17.87 1.80 12.21
N MET A 148 18.69 2.75 12.64
CA MET A 148 19.85 3.21 11.88
C MET A 148 21.06 2.27 12.03
N ARG A 149 21.00 1.30 12.94
CA ARG A 149 22.08 0.33 13.21
C ARG A 149 21.88 -1.00 12.46
N GLY A 150 20.68 -1.28 11.98
CA GLY A 150 20.34 -2.51 11.27
C GLY A 150 19.23 -2.29 10.25
N PRO A 151 19.00 -3.21 9.31
CA PRO A 151 18.00 -3.05 8.25
C PRO A 151 16.59 -3.38 8.74
N SER A 152 16.13 -2.76 9.84
CA SER A 152 14.83 -3.04 10.46
C SER A 152 13.95 -1.80 10.54
N LEU A 153 12.65 -2.01 10.30
CA LEU A 153 11.58 -1.03 10.45
C LEU A 153 10.56 -1.59 11.44
N PHE A 154 10.09 -0.77 12.37
CA PHE A 154 9.04 -1.13 13.31
C PHE A 154 8.00 -0.01 13.35
N GLY A 155 6.72 -0.32 13.49
CA GLY A 155 5.72 0.72 13.36
C GLY A 155 4.31 0.28 13.65
N VAL A 156 3.38 1.18 13.35
CA VAL A 156 1.94 0.94 13.41
C VAL A 156 1.37 1.28 12.05
N GLU A 157 0.54 0.39 11.53
CA GLU A 157 -0.32 0.64 10.38
C GLU A 157 -1.77 0.79 10.87
N THR A 158 -2.47 1.80 10.35
CA THR A 158 -3.89 2.00 10.60
C THR A 158 -4.62 2.16 9.26
N LEU A 159 -5.63 1.31 9.05
CA LEU A 159 -6.51 1.35 7.89
C LEU A 159 -7.88 1.89 8.30
N SER A 160 -8.34 2.97 7.68
CA SER A 160 -9.76 3.36 7.65
C SER A 160 -10.41 2.78 6.39
N PHE A 161 -11.39 1.91 6.57
CA PHE A 161 -12.02 1.16 5.48
C PHE A 161 -13.54 1.35 5.47
N VAL A 162 -14.09 1.52 4.27
CA VAL A 162 -15.54 1.50 4.01
C VAL A 162 -15.84 0.33 3.09
N ASN A 163 -16.80 -0.50 3.46
CA ASN A 163 -17.27 -1.59 2.63
C ASN A 163 -18.09 -1.05 1.44
N SER A 164 -17.47 -0.93 0.27
CA SER A 164 -18.16 -0.54 -0.97
C SER A 164 -18.95 -1.68 -1.63
N GLU A 165 -18.87 -2.90 -1.10
CA GLU A 165 -19.63 -4.04 -1.61
C GLU A 165 -21.12 -3.95 -1.22
N GLN A 166 -21.96 -4.63 -2.00
CA GLN A 166 -23.39 -4.73 -1.70
C GLN A 166 -23.72 -5.78 -0.62
N THR A 167 -22.72 -6.54 -0.18
CA THR A 167 -22.88 -7.62 0.79
C THR A 167 -22.07 -7.36 2.05
N ALA A 168 -22.47 -7.99 3.15
CA ALA A 168 -21.73 -7.89 4.39
C ALA A 168 -20.41 -8.68 4.30
N LEU A 169 -19.32 -8.06 4.73
CA LEU A 169 -18.02 -8.70 4.83
C LEU A 169 -17.82 -9.30 6.22
N ASN A 170 -17.24 -10.49 6.30
CA ASN A 170 -16.90 -11.14 7.58
C ASN A 170 -15.39 -11.11 7.87
N GLU A 171 -14.60 -10.82 6.85
CA GLU A 171 -13.14 -10.87 6.90
C GLU A 171 -12.55 -9.87 5.90
N LEU A 172 -11.29 -9.50 6.14
CA LEU A 172 -10.49 -8.67 5.24
C LEU A 172 -9.16 -9.38 4.95
N TYR A 173 -8.67 -9.27 3.71
CA TYR A 173 -7.38 -9.81 3.29
C TYR A 173 -6.38 -8.69 3.07
N PHE A 174 -5.17 -8.87 3.62
CA PHE A 174 -4.05 -7.94 3.50
C PHE A 174 -2.88 -8.65 2.82
N GLY A 175 -2.31 -8.03 1.79
CA GLY A 175 -1.10 -8.55 1.14
C GLY A 175 0.15 -8.18 1.94
N LEU A 176 0.91 -9.19 2.38
CA LEU A 176 2.18 -9.02 3.10
C LEU A 176 3.34 -9.02 2.10
N TYR A 177 3.34 -8.04 1.19
CA TYR A 177 4.28 -7.98 0.07
C TYR A 177 5.76 -8.16 0.44
N PRO A 178 6.29 -7.62 1.56
CA PRO A 178 7.70 -7.82 1.90
C PRO A 178 8.08 -9.30 2.10
N THR A 179 7.13 -10.14 2.53
CA THR A 179 7.34 -11.58 2.78
C THR A 179 7.34 -12.41 1.49
N ALA A 180 7.02 -11.82 0.34
CA ALA A 180 7.05 -12.54 -0.93
C ALA A 180 8.48 -13.04 -1.26
N PRO A 181 8.62 -14.26 -1.82
CA PRO A 181 9.91 -14.96 -1.93
C PRO A 181 10.98 -14.25 -2.77
N PHE A 182 10.59 -13.27 -3.58
CA PHE A 182 11.50 -12.51 -4.45
C PHE A 182 12.00 -11.20 -3.83
N ASN A 183 11.49 -10.79 -2.66
CA ASN A 183 11.78 -9.47 -2.08
C ASN A 183 12.95 -9.46 -1.08
N GLY A 184 13.39 -10.63 -0.59
CA GLY A 184 14.51 -10.73 0.37
C GLY A 184 14.27 -10.03 1.71
N ALA A 185 13.03 -9.57 1.95
CA ALA A 185 12.58 -8.94 3.17
C ALA A 185 11.60 -9.86 3.90
N ARG A 186 11.20 -9.47 5.10
CA ARG A 186 10.17 -10.15 5.90
C ARG A 186 9.34 -9.09 6.61
N LEU A 187 8.03 -9.26 6.58
CA LEU A 187 7.09 -8.49 7.39
C LEU A 187 6.50 -9.43 8.42
N ASP A 188 6.74 -9.13 9.70
CA ASP A 188 6.08 -9.78 10.81
C ASP A 188 4.99 -8.83 11.32
N VAL A 189 3.76 -9.32 11.42
CA VAL A 189 2.62 -8.57 11.97
C VAL A 189 2.31 -9.12 13.35
N GLY A 190 2.28 -8.24 14.35
CA GLY A 190 1.95 -8.54 15.74
C GLY A 190 0.45 -8.42 16.00
N ASP A 191 0.10 -7.58 16.98
CA ASP A 191 -1.29 -7.41 17.40
C ASP A 191 -2.13 -6.70 16.32
N VAL A 192 -3.33 -7.25 16.07
CA VAL A 192 -4.30 -6.65 15.16
C VAL A 192 -5.60 -6.36 15.90
N THR A 193 -6.11 -5.15 15.72
CA THR A 193 -7.40 -4.73 16.29
C THR A 193 -8.34 -4.20 15.21
N VAL A 194 -9.64 -4.46 15.37
CA VAL A 194 -10.73 -3.91 14.57
C VAL A 194 -11.63 -3.06 15.46
N ASN A 195 -11.73 -1.77 15.17
CA ASN A 195 -12.41 -0.78 16.00
C ASN A 195 -11.96 -0.85 17.47
N GLY A 196 -10.64 -1.03 17.68
CA GLY A 196 -10.03 -1.14 19.01
C GLY A 196 -10.25 -2.46 19.74
N ARG A 197 -10.90 -3.46 19.12
CA ARG A 197 -11.08 -4.81 19.69
C ARG A 197 -10.08 -5.78 19.05
N PRO A 198 -9.43 -6.67 19.83
CA PRO A 198 -8.57 -7.69 19.25
C PRO A 198 -9.29 -8.51 18.19
N ALA A 199 -8.62 -8.76 17.08
CA ALA A 199 -9.14 -9.56 15.98
C ALA A 199 -8.27 -10.81 15.78
N THR A 200 -8.89 -11.93 15.40
CA THR A 200 -8.16 -13.15 15.07
C THR A 200 -7.63 -13.10 13.65
N THR A 201 -6.34 -13.39 13.49
CA THR A 201 -5.64 -13.37 12.20
C THR A 201 -5.19 -14.77 11.79
N SER A 202 -5.00 -14.97 10.49
CA SER A 202 -4.36 -16.18 9.95
C SER A 202 -3.55 -15.83 8.71
N LEU A 203 -2.43 -16.53 8.50
CA LEU A 203 -1.60 -16.38 7.31
C LEU A 203 -2.04 -17.37 6.22
N HIS A 204 -1.98 -16.91 4.97
CA HIS A 204 -2.38 -17.64 3.77
C HIS A 204 -1.33 -17.42 2.67
N GLU A 205 -1.42 -18.22 1.61
CA GLU A 205 -0.60 -18.08 0.40
C GLU A 205 0.91 -18.05 0.71
N SER A 206 1.40 -19.06 1.44
CA SER A 206 2.81 -19.13 1.87
C SER A 206 3.25 -17.89 2.66
N ASP A 207 2.41 -17.45 3.58
CA ASP A 207 2.64 -16.30 4.46
C ASP A 207 2.74 -14.94 3.73
N THR A 208 2.19 -14.84 2.51
CA THR A 208 2.16 -13.59 1.74
C THR A 208 0.81 -12.87 1.82
N ALA A 209 -0.19 -13.47 2.45
CA ALA A 209 -1.47 -12.85 2.73
C ALA A 209 -1.88 -13.07 4.18
N MET A 210 -2.50 -12.07 4.80
CA MET A 210 -3.09 -12.17 6.13
C MET A 210 -4.60 -11.96 6.03
N LEU A 211 -5.36 -12.91 6.57
CA LEU A 211 -6.79 -12.83 6.76
C LEU A 211 -7.07 -12.31 8.17
N VAL A 212 -7.84 -11.24 8.28
CA VAL A 212 -8.32 -10.65 9.54
C VAL A 212 -9.81 -10.93 9.68
N ASN A 213 -10.21 -11.67 10.71
CA ASN A 213 -11.62 -11.92 10.99
C ASN A 213 -12.27 -10.69 11.64
N LEU A 214 -13.42 -10.27 11.13
CA LEU A 214 -14.17 -9.17 11.71
C LEU A 214 -14.99 -9.67 12.91
N PRO A 215 -14.96 -8.98 14.08
CA PRO A 215 -15.74 -9.38 15.25
C PRO A 215 -17.27 -9.40 15.02
N ALA A 216 -17.72 -8.65 14.02
CA ALA A 216 -19.09 -8.65 13.52
C ALA A 216 -19.06 -8.40 12.00
N PRO A 217 -20.05 -8.92 11.24
CA PRO A 217 -20.13 -8.65 9.81
C PRO A 217 -20.21 -7.14 9.55
N LEU A 218 -19.36 -6.64 8.66
CA LEU A 218 -19.37 -5.25 8.21
C LEU A 218 -20.41 -5.11 7.10
N PRO A 219 -21.57 -4.46 7.34
CA PRO A 219 -22.62 -4.32 6.33
C PRO A 219 -22.14 -3.51 5.11
N ALA A 220 -22.92 -3.56 4.03
CA ALA A 220 -22.71 -2.68 2.89
C ALA A 220 -22.69 -1.20 3.32
N ASN A 221 -21.71 -0.44 2.81
CA ASN A 221 -21.40 0.94 3.19
C ASN A 221 -21.01 1.13 4.68
N GLY A 222 -20.82 0.04 5.43
CA GLY A 222 -20.30 0.08 6.79
C GLY A 222 -18.83 0.50 6.80
N ALA A 223 -18.41 1.18 7.88
CA ALA A 223 -17.02 1.59 8.06
C ALA A 223 -16.39 0.94 9.29
N LEU A 224 -15.07 0.72 9.23
CA LEU A 224 -14.28 0.27 10.36
C LEU A 224 -12.86 0.83 10.30
N ILE A 225 -12.15 0.72 11.41
CA ILE A 225 -10.72 0.98 11.52
C ILE A 225 -10.02 -0.33 11.88
N VAL A 226 -8.95 -0.65 11.17
CA VAL A 226 -8.02 -1.74 11.53
C VAL A 226 -6.71 -1.11 11.97
N SER A 227 -6.12 -1.59 13.07
CA SER A 227 -4.78 -1.18 13.50
C SER A 227 -3.90 -2.41 13.70
N MET A 228 -2.66 -2.33 13.22
CA MET A 228 -1.66 -3.40 13.21
C MET A 228 -0.32 -2.85 13.72
N VAL A 229 0.38 -3.63 14.53
CA VAL A 229 1.72 -3.31 15.07
C VAL A 229 2.75 -4.36 14.67
#